data_AF-A0A940V6I8-F1
#
_entry.id   AF-A0A940V6I8-F1
#
_cell.length_a   1.000
_cell.length_b   1.000
_cell.length_c   1.000
_cell.angle_alpha   90.00
_cell.angle_beta   90.00
_cell.angle_gamma   90.00
#
_symmetry.space_group_name_H-M   'P 1'
#
loop_
_entity.id
_entity.type
_entity.pdbx_description
1 polymer ?
#
loop_
_entity_poly.entity_id
_entity_poly.type
_entity_poly.pdbx_seq_one_letter_code
_entity_poly.pdbx_strand_id
1 'polypeptide(L)' 'MGLYEYTVKDSKGNDVTMSNYQGKVLLIVNTATG' A
#
# COMPACT_ATOMS: atom_id res chain seq x y z
N MET A 1 -15.28 -3.40 -0.63
CA MET A 1 -14.69 -3.10 -1.95
C MET A 1 -14.06 -1.72 -1.92
N GLY A 2 -12.77 -1.69 -1.58
CA GLY A 2 -11.99 -0.47 -1.34
C GLY A 2 -10.51 -0.81 -1.19
N LEU A 3 -9.67 0.16 -0.81
CA LEU A 3 -8.20 0.02 -0.74
C LEU A 3 -7.71 -1.23 0.04
N TYR A 4 -8.45 -1.67 1.05
CA TYR A 4 -8.02 -2.74 1.97
C TYR A 4 -8.05 -4.16 1.41
N GLU A 5 -8.65 -4.38 0.24
CA GLU A 5 -8.68 -5.69 -0.44
C GLU A 5 -7.43 -5.96 -1.28
N TYR A 6 -6.58 -4.95 -1.47
CA TYR A 6 -5.37 -5.08 -2.28
C TYR A 6 -4.18 -5.59 -1.46
N THR A 7 -3.36 -6.37 -2.14
CA THR A 7 -2.00 -6.71 -1.73
C THR A 7 -1.03 -6.07 -2.72
N VAL A 8 -0.04 -5.37 -2.22
CA VAL A 8 1.02 -4.75 -3.04
C VAL A 8 2.38 -5.27 -2.61
N LYS A 9 3.41 -4.97 -3.40
CA LYS A 9 4.79 -5.25 -3.02
C LYS A 9 5.45 -4.03 -2.38
N ASP A 10 6.17 -4.25 -1.30
CA ASP A 10 7.08 -3.25 -0.74
C ASP A 10 8.35 -3.12 -1.60
N SER A 11 9.24 -2.17 -1.24
CA SER A 11 10.50 -1.94 -1.95
C SER A 11 11.50 -3.10 -1.88
N LYS A 12 11.26 -4.08 -1.00
CA LYS A 12 12.06 -5.31 -0.86
C LYS A 12 11.41 -6.50 -1.59
N GLY A 13 10.25 -6.29 -2.24
CA GLY A 13 9.51 -7.30 -2.99
C GLY A 13 8.57 -8.17 -2.14
N ASN A 14 8.43 -7.87 -0.85
CA ASN A 14 7.52 -8.61 0.04
C ASN A 14 6.07 -8.20 -0.21
N ASP A 15 5.16 -9.15 -0.09
CA ASP A 15 3.74 -8.87 -0.20
C ASP A 15 3.21 -8.22 1.09
N VAL A 16 2.53 -7.09 0.93
CA VAL A 16 1.93 -6.29 2.01
C VAL A 16 0.45 -6.11 1.70
N THR A 17 -0.42 -6.59 2.60
CA THR A 17 -1.86 -6.35 2.51
C THR A 17 -2.21 -4.95 3.03
N MET A 18 -3.05 -4.24 2.29
CA MET A 18 -3.52 -2.91 2.68
C MET A 18 -4.41 -2.93 3.91
N SER A 19 -5.06 -4.05 4.21
CA SER A 19 -5.87 -4.24 5.43
C SER A 19 -5.10 -3.94 6.73
N ASN A 20 -3.77 -4.11 6.74
CA ASN A 20 -2.89 -3.76 7.87
C ASN A 20 -2.94 -2.27 8.26
N TYR A 21 -3.42 -1.40 7.36
CA TYR A 21 -3.50 0.04 7.55
C TYR A 21 -4.92 0.54 7.84
N GLN A 22 -5.89 -0.37 8.01
CA GLN A 22 -7.26 0.02 8.30
C GLN A 22 -7.37 0.80 9.62
N GLY A 23 -8.15 1.89 9.60
CA GLY A 23 -8.30 2.81 10.73
C GLY A 23 -7.22 3.89 10.83
N LYS A 24 -6.27 3.92 9.88
CA LYS A 24 -5.25 4.99 9.77
C LYS A 24 -5.59 5.93 8.61
N VAL A 25 -5.21 7.19 8.74
CA VAL A 25 -5.21 8.13 7.62
C VAL A 25 -3.97 7.87 6.76
N LEU A 26 -4.14 7.75 5.45
CA LEU A 26 -3.08 7.40 4.51
C LEU A 26 -2.90 8.50 3.46
N LEU A 27 -1.65 8.82 3.15
CA LEU A 27 -1.26 9.66 2.02
C LEU A 27 -0.67 8.76 0.92
N ILE A 28 -1.29 8.76 -0.25
CA ILE A 28 -0.82 8.01 -1.43
C ILE A 28 -0.12 8.99 -2.36
N VAL A 29 1.13 8.69 -2.73
CA VAL A 29 1.93 9.51 -3.65
C VAL A 29 2.50 8.63 -4.75
N ASN A 30 2.31 9.02 -6.00
CA ASN A 30 3.03 8.44 -7.13
C ASN A 30 4.43 9.07 -7.19
N THR A 31 5.47 8.24 -7.13
CA THR A 31 6.87 8.69 -7.21
C THR A 31 7.53 8.08 -8.43
N ALA A 32 8.55 8.75 -8.96
CA ALA A 32 9.40 8.25 -10.04
C ALA A 32 10.86 8.46 -9.64
N THR A 33 11.68 7.43 -9.82
CA THR A 33 13.15 7.55 -9.75
C THR A 33 13.66 7.82 -11.15
N GLY A 34 14.50 8.83 -11.31
CA GLY A 34 15.27 9.09 -12.54
C GLY A 34 16.49 8.20 -12.65
#